data_AF-A0A844ZBT5-F1
#
_entry.id   AF-A0A844ZBT5-F1
#
_cell.length_a   1.000
_cell.length_b   1.000
_cell.length_c   1.000
_cell.angle_alpha   90.00
_cell.angle_beta   90.00
_cell.angle_gamma   90.00
#
_symmetry.space_group_name_H-M   'P 1'
#
loop_
_entity.id
_entity.type
_entity.pdbx_description
1 polymer ?
#
loop_
_entity_poly.entity_id
_entity_poly.type
_entity_poly.pdbx_seq_one_letter_code
_entity_poly.pdbx_strand_id
1 'polypeptide(L)'
;MTQRDFAHFVAIDWSGAVGERQKGIAVAVAAADGGPPTLIERSKPWARTEILGWLHDGLPDNSLVGLDLGISLPFVDCGAYFPGNDRSPSDAKALWRLVDDVCDTDDHFAASSFTDHSSFAPYFRRHGGREGPMFRCDEASHGRGRFRVTEHAQAAMGCKPYSNFNLVGAAQVGKSSLTGMRLLNRLNRPASVWPIDEVSESGPVIVEIYTALASMAAGRSASRSKIRNFKDLDVALEALGSPPLRRKGPIDDHASDALLAAAWLRKVAKFDELWHPPALTPAIARTEGWTFGAI
;
A
#
# COMPACT_ATOMS: atom_id res chain seq x y z
N MET A 1 22.85 -1.05 7.49
CA MET A 1 22.25 -2.16 8.27
C MET A 1 22.56 -3.45 7.52
N THR A 2 22.85 -4.55 8.21
CA THR A 2 23.04 -5.86 7.55
C THR A 2 21.77 -6.22 6.81
N GLN A 3 21.88 -6.35 5.49
CA GLN A 3 20.80 -6.67 4.58
C GLN A 3 20.11 -7.95 5.05
N ARG A 4 18.81 -7.86 5.36
CA ARG A 4 18.06 -8.98 5.93
C ARG A 4 17.64 -9.96 4.83
N ASP A 5 18.01 -11.22 4.99
CA ASP A 5 17.64 -12.28 4.04
C ASP A 5 16.24 -12.81 4.34
N PHE A 6 15.24 -12.36 3.59
CA PHE A 6 13.87 -12.86 3.67
C PHE A 6 13.70 -14.18 2.90
N ALA A 7 12.93 -15.11 3.46
CA ALA A 7 12.61 -16.40 2.82
C ALA A 7 11.32 -16.32 1.98
N HIS A 8 10.40 -15.44 2.36
CA HIS A 8 9.10 -15.28 1.70
C HIS A 8 8.85 -13.82 1.34
N PHE A 9 8.40 -13.59 0.11
CA PHE A 9 8.04 -12.27 -0.39
C PHE A 9 6.56 -12.29 -0.72
N VAL A 10 5.76 -11.59 0.08
CA VAL A 10 4.32 -11.54 -0.03
C VAL A 10 3.93 -10.20 -0.62
N ALA A 11 3.04 -10.20 -1.60
CA ALA A 11 2.38 -8.98 -2.04
C ALA A 11 0.86 -9.13 -1.89
N ILE A 12 0.25 -8.09 -1.33
CA ILE A 12 -1.18 -7.99 -1.12
C ILE A 12 -1.68 -6.78 -1.92
N ASP A 13 -2.37 -7.05 -3.03
CA ASP A 13 -3.19 -6.02 -3.64
C ASP A 13 -4.41 -5.77 -2.74
N TRP A 14 -4.73 -4.50 -2.49
CA TRP A 14 -5.63 -4.11 -1.41
C TRP A 14 -6.82 -3.30 -1.90
N SER A 15 -7.99 -3.56 -1.30
CA SER A 15 -9.21 -2.82 -1.59
C SER A 15 -9.80 -2.14 -0.37
N GLY A 16 -9.98 -0.83 -0.48
CA GLY A 16 -10.76 -0.01 0.43
C GLY A 16 -12.27 0.03 0.14
N ALA A 17 -12.79 -0.82 -0.75
CA ALA A 17 -14.22 -0.82 -1.03
C ALA A 17 -15.04 -1.22 0.21
N VAL A 18 -16.28 -0.74 0.28
CA VAL A 18 -17.22 -1.08 1.36
C VAL A 18 -17.82 -2.45 1.06
N GLY A 19 -17.91 -3.30 2.09
CA GLY A 19 -18.51 -4.63 1.99
C GLY A 19 -17.72 -5.68 2.76
N GLU A 20 -18.36 -6.82 3.01
CA GLU A 20 -17.77 -7.93 3.76
C GLU A 20 -16.54 -8.52 3.04
N ARG A 21 -16.64 -8.69 1.72
CA ARG A 21 -15.65 -9.37 0.89
C ARG A 21 -15.25 -8.55 -0.32
N GLN A 22 -13.96 -8.59 -0.63
CA GLN A 22 -13.32 -7.68 -1.55
C GLN A 22 -12.82 -8.45 -2.77
N LYS A 23 -13.41 -8.19 -3.93
CA LYS A 23 -12.94 -8.75 -5.20
C LYS A 23 -11.54 -8.24 -5.57
N GLY A 24 -11.21 -7.02 -5.15
CA GLY A 24 -9.91 -6.39 -5.39
C GLY A 24 -8.87 -6.65 -4.29
N ILE A 25 -8.98 -7.77 -3.57
CA ILE A 25 -7.89 -8.23 -2.71
C ILE A 25 -7.33 -9.53 -3.29
N ALA A 26 -6.03 -9.54 -3.57
CA ALA A 26 -5.28 -10.70 -4.00
C ALA A 26 -4.01 -10.83 -3.18
N VAL A 27 -3.62 -12.07 -2.84
CA VAL A 27 -2.40 -12.35 -2.08
C VAL A 27 -1.54 -13.30 -2.89
N ALA A 28 -0.30 -12.90 -3.13
CA ALA A 28 0.69 -13.72 -3.82
C ALA A 28 1.96 -13.86 -2.98
N VAL A 29 2.66 -14.98 -3.18
CA VAL A 29 3.90 -15.30 -2.50
C VAL A 29 4.96 -15.70 -3.52
N ALA A 30 6.18 -15.19 -3.37
CA ALA A 30 7.37 -15.67 -4.05
C ALA A 30 8.35 -16.19 -2.98
N ALA A 31 8.88 -17.40 -3.15
CA ALA A 31 9.86 -17.97 -2.25
C ALA A 31 11.29 -17.56 -2.67
N ALA A 32 12.19 -17.39 -1.70
CA ALA A 32 13.58 -17.01 -1.96
C ALA A 32 14.38 -18.10 -2.70
N ASP A 33 14.03 -19.36 -2.47
CA ASP A 33 14.66 -20.54 -3.08
C ASP A 33 14.32 -20.73 -4.57
N GLY A 34 13.36 -19.96 -5.10
CA GLY A 34 13.08 -19.84 -6.52
C GLY A 34 11.62 -20.12 -6.89
N GLY A 35 11.42 -20.66 -8.10
CA GLY A 35 10.09 -20.96 -8.64
C GLY A 35 9.27 -19.72 -9.05
N PRO A 36 8.17 -19.94 -9.78
CA PRO A 36 7.22 -18.87 -10.11
C PRO A 36 6.50 -18.40 -8.84
N PRO A 37 6.11 -17.12 -8.75
CA PRO A 37 5.22 -16.67 -7.68
C PRO A 37 3.88 -17.40 -7.77
N THR A 38 3.25 -17.62 -6.62
CA THR A 38 1.97 -18.34 -6.49
C THR A 38 0.92 -17.46 -5.83
N LEU A 39 -0.31 -17.53 -6.32
CA LEU A 39 -1.47 -16.93 -5.64
C LEU A 39 -1.94 -17.84 -4.51
N ILE A 40 -2.39 -17.26 -3.41
CA ILE A 40 -3.17 -17.98 -2.41
C ILE A 40 -4.58 -18.17 -2.97
N GLU A 41 -4.86 -19.36 -3.48
CA GLU A 41 -6.16 -19.69 -4.07
C GLU A 41 -7.27 -19.78 -3.01
N ARG A 42 -8.45 -19.25 -3.34
CA ARG A 42 -9.62 -19.26 -2.47
C ARG A 42 -10.90 -19.49 -3.26
N SER A 43 -11.89 -20.09 -2.60
CA SER A 43 -13.24 -20.28 -3.14
C SER A 43 -14.10 -19.03 -3.07
N LYS A 44 -13.73 -18.04 -2.25
CA LYS A 44 -14.44 -16.77 -2.06
C LYS A 44 -13.43 -15.61 -1.96
N PRO A 45 -13.82 -14.38 -2.35
CA PRO A 45 -12.98 -13.21 -2.16
C PRO A 45 -12.66 -12.95 -0.68
N TRP A 46 -11.52 -12.30 -0.42
CA TRP A 46 -11.04 -12.02 0.92
C TRP A 46 -11.92 -11.02 1.66
N ALA A 47 -12.20 -11.29 2.93
CA ALA A 47 -12.53 -10.26 3.91
C ALA A 47 -11.24 -9.66 4.48
N ARG A 48 -11.25 -8.36 4.81
CA ARG A 48 -10.09 -7.70 5.43
C ARG A 48 -9.70 -8.32 6.78
N THR A 49 -10.69 -8.81 7.53
CA THR A 49 -10.47 -9.55 8.79
C THR A 49 -9.77 -10.89 8.58
N GLU A 50 -10.01 -11.57 7.46
CA GLU A 50 -9.31 -12.81 7.11
C GLU A 50 -7.84 -12.53 6.76
N ILE A 51 -7.54 -11.39 6.13
CA ILE A 51 -6.15 -10.96 5.91
C ILE A 51 -5.47 -10.63 7.24
N LEU A 52 -6.13 -9.87 8.13
CA LEU A 52 -5.60 -9.56 9.46
C LEU A 52 -5.27 -10.85 10.24
N GLY A 53 -6.19 -11.81 10.28
CA GLY A 53 -5.96 -13.11 10.92
C GLY A 53 -4.81 -13.88 10.26
N TRP A 54 -4.72 -13.87 8.93
CA TRP A 54 -3.62 -14.53 8.22
C TRP A 54 -2.26 -13.87 8.50
N LEU A 55 -2.18 -12.53 8.55
CA LEU A 55 -0.95 -11.82 8.91
C LEU A 55 -0.55 -12.08 10.37
N HIS A 56 -1.52 -12.23 11.27
CA HIS A 56 -1.28 -12.53 12.67
C HIS A 56 -0.81 -13.98 12.87
N ASP A 57 -1.57 -14.97 12.38
CA ASP A 57 -1.38 -16.38 12.72
C ASP A 57 -0.66 -17.19 11.64
N GLY A 58 -0.86 -16.84 10.37
CA GLY A 58 -0.47 -17.68 9.22
C GLY A 58 0.80 -17.24 8.49
N LEU A 59 1.27 -16.01 8.73
CA LEU A 59 2.43 -15.46 8.05
C LEU A 59 3.74 -16.05 8.62
N PRO A 60 4.65 -16.59 7.79
CA PRO A 60 5.98 -17.02 8.26
C PRO A 60 6.80 -15.84 8.79
N ASP A 61 7.59 -16.05 9.85
CA ASP A 61 8.34 -14.97 10.49
C ASP A 61 9.38 -14.30 9.57
N ASN A 62 9.96 -15.04 8.63
CA ASN A 62 10.97 -14.50 7.71
C ASN A 62 10.36 -13.99 6.39
N SER A 63 9.31 -13.17 6.52
CA SER A 63 8.56 -12.61 5.38
C SER A 63 8.77 -11.11 5.21
N LEU A 64 8.92 -10.68 3.96
CA LEU A 64 8.72 -9.29 3.54
C LEU A 64 7.33 -9.18 2.88
N VAL A 65 6.46 -8.35 3.43
CA VAL A 65 5.07 -8.18 2.98
C VAL A 65 4.88 -6.78 2.39
N GLY A 66 4.57 -6.69 1.11
CA GLY A 66 4.12 -5.45 0.47
C GLY A 66 2.60 -5.33 0.48
N LEU A 67 2.09 -4.20 0.97
CA LEU A 67 0.66 -3.83 0.88
C LEU A 67 0.47 -2.72 -0.16
N ASP A 68 -0.37 -2.93 -1.18
CA ASP A 68 -0.68 -1.92 -2.20
C ASP A 68 -1.70 -0.89 -1.67
N LEU A 69 -1.29 -0.10 -0.68
CA LEU A 69 -2.09 0.93 -0.01
C LEU A 69 -1.19 1.99 0.63
N GLY A 70 -1.70 3.21 0.81
CA GLY A 70 -1.02 4.24 1.59
C GLY A 70 -1.07 3.94 3.09
N ILE A 71 0.08 3.89 3.76
CA ILE A 71 0.14 3.64 5.22
C ILE A 71 0.00 4.92 6.05
N SER A 72 -0.15 6.09 5.44
CA SER A 72 -0.38 7.36 6.17
C SER A 72 -1.06 8.41 5.28
N LEU A 73 -1.15 9.64 5.77
CA LEU A 73 -1.63 10.82 5.03
C LEU A 73 -0.49 11.84 4.87
N PRO A 74 -0.59 12.78 3.91
CA PRO A 74 0.29 13.96 3.81
C PRO A 74 0.41 14.72 5.13
N PHE A 75 1.63 15.06 5.52
CA PHE A 75 1.94 15.78 6.76
C PHE A 75 2.92 16.94 6.54
N VAL A 76 4.03 16.70 5.83
CA VAL A 76 5.17 17.63 5.74
C VAL A 76 4.81 18.92 5.02
N ASP A 77 3.96 18.82 4.00
CA ASP A 77 3.48 19.94 3.19
C ASP A 77 2.83 21.07 4.03
N CYS A 78 2.07 20.72 5.07
CA CYS A 78 1.36 21.69 5.92
C CYS A 78 1.70 21.56 7.42
N GLY A 79 2.67 20.73 7.79
CA GLY A 79 3.07 20.45 9.17
C GLY A 79 2.06 19.67 10.02
N ALA A 80 1.02 19.10 9.41
CA ALA A 80 -0.03 18.33 10.07
C ALA A 80 -0.83 17.50 9.05
N TYR A 81 -1.39 16.36 9.46
CA TYR A 81 -2.35 15.63 8.61
C TYR A 81 -3.62 16.45 8.37
N PHE A 82 -4.12 17.11 9.41
CA PHE A 82 -5.33 17.93 9.36
C PHE A 82 -5.03 19.37 9.84
N PRO A 83 -4.41 20.23 9.00
CA PRO A 83 -4.04 21.60 9.39
C PRO A 83 -5.23 22.40 9.93
N GLY A 84 -5.04 23.03 11.10
CA GLY A 84 -6.09 23.80 11.78
C GLY A 84 -7.12 22.97 12.56
N ASN A 85 -6.92 21.65 12.69
CA ASN A 85 -7.77 20.79 13.51
C ASN A 85 -6.99 20.30 14.75
N ASP A 86 -7.50 20.62 15.94
CA ASP A 86 -6.90 20.25 17.23
C ASP A 86 -6.81 18.73 17.47
N ARG A 87 -7.56 17.94 16.69
CA ARG A 87 -7.50 16.47 16.70
C ARG A 87 -6.46 15.90 15.73
N SER A 88 -5.65 16.74 15.08
CA SER A 88 -4.61 16.24 14.16
C SER A 88 -3.55 15.46 14.93
N PRO A 89 -3.30 14.18 14.58
CA PRO A 89 -2.29 13.38 15.25
C PRO A 89 -0.87 13.83 14.90
N SER A 90 0.09 13.51 15.77
CA SER A 90 1.51 13.89 15.66
C SER A 90 2.33 13.01 14.73
N ASP A 91 1.89 11.77 14.50
CA ASP A 91 2.64 10.72 13.80
C ASP A 91 1.70 9.63 13.24
N ALA A 92 2.28 8.72 12.45
CA ALA A 92 1.50 7.72 11.71
C ALA A 92 0.77 6.75 12.64
N LYS A 93 1.38 6.32 13.76
CA LYS A 93 0.73 5.41 14.71
C LYS A 93 -0.42 6.08 15.46
N ALA A 94 -0.28 7.35 15.81
CA ALA A 94 -1.38 8.16 16.35
C ALA A 94 -2.51 8.34 15.33
N LEU A 95 -2.16 8.51 14.04
CA LEU A 95 -3.14 8.53 12.96
C LEU A 95 -3.89 7.20 12.81
N TRP A 96 -3.19 6.06 12.85
CA TRP A 96 -3.82 4.75 12.72
C TRP A 96 -4.83 4.49 13.84
N ARG A 97 -4.45 4.79 15.09
CA ARG A 97 -5.35 4.74 16.25
C ARG A 97 -6.56 5.64 16.07
N LEU A 98 -6.35 6.90 15.69
CA LEU A 98 -7.44 7.85 15.47
C LEU A 98 -8.44 7.37 14.40
N VAL A 99 -7.95 6.86 13.26
CA VAL A 99 -8.80 6.34 12.19
C VAL A 99 -9.62 5.15 12.69
N ASP A 100 -8.97 4.23 13.40
CA ASP A 100 -9.61 3.02 13.90
C ASP A 100 -10.64 3.30 14.99
N ASP A 101 -10.33 4.18 15.94
CA ASP A 101 -11.25 4.59 17.02
C ASP A 101 -12.53 5.24 16.45
N VAL A 102 -12.38 6.12 15.46
CA VAL A 102 -13.53 6.78 14.81
C VAL A 102 -14.38 5.80 14.00
N CYS A 103 -13.80 4.68 13.57
CA CYS A 103 -14.47 3.66 12.76
C CYS A 103 -14.79 2.38 13.55
N ASP A 104 -14.77 2.41 14.89
CA ASP A 104 -14.93 1.18 15.70
C ASP A 104 -16.25 0.45 15.41
N THR A 105 -17.32 1.20 15.10
CA THR A 105 -18.64 0.65 14.74
C THR A 105 -18.82 0.39 13.24
N ASP A 106 -17.81 0.64 12.40
CA ASP A 106 -17.90 0.37 10.97
C ASP A 106 -17.73 -1.13 10.70
N ASP A 107 -18.75 -1.72 10.07
CA ASP A 107 -18.70 -3.10 9.61
C ASP A 107 -17.52 -3.36 8.66
N HIS A 108 -17.03 -4.60 8.69
CA HIS A 108 -16.09 -5.14 7.70
C HIS A 108 -14.78 -4.36 7.54
N PHE A 109 -14.29 -3.72 8.62
CA PHE A 109 -13.10 -2.87 8.58
C PHE A 109 -13.22 -1.73 7.54
N ALA A 110 -14.43 -1.23 7.29
CA ALA A 110 -14.62 -0.05 6.45
C ALA A 110 -14.08 1.23 7.14
N ALA A 111 -14.01 2.33 6.42
CA ALA A 111 -13.61 3.63 6.99
C ALA A 111 -14.63 4.73 6.66
N SER A 112 -15.90 4.34 6.55
CA SER A 112 -17.00 5.22 6.17
C SER A 112 -17.17 6.31 7.21
N SER A 113 -17.21 5.96 8.49
CA SER A 113 -17.40 6.92 9.59
C SER A 113 -16.33 7.99 9.60
N PHE A 114 -15.05 7.65 9.37
CA PHE A 114 -13.97 8.65 9.29
C PHE A 114 -14.18 9.64 8.15
N THR A 115 -14.56 9.15 6.97
CA THR A 115 -14.70 9.98 5.77
C THR A 115 -15.92 10.89 5.79
N ASP A 116 -16.92 10.58 6.62
CA ASP A 116 -18.10 11.44 6.85
C ASP A 116 -18.05 12.21 8.18
N HIS A 117 -17.03 11.97 9.03
CA HIS A 117 -16.85 12.67 10.29
C HIS A 117 -16.57 14.17 10.05
N SER A 118 -17.32 15.05 10.72
CA SER A 118 -17.27 16.51 10.54
C SER A 118 -15.87 17.12 10.69
N SER A 119 -15.07 16.62 11.64
CA SER A 119 -13.68 17.05 11.84
C SER A 119 -12.73 16.69 10.68
N PHE A 120 -12.99 15.64 9.90
CA PHE A 120 -12.02 15.11 8.91
C PHE A 120 -12.53 15.23 7.47
N ALA A 121 -13.85 15.17 7.26
CA ALA A 121 -14.50 15.36 5.96
C ALA A 121 -14.02 16.61 5.19
N PRO A 122 -13.69 17.77 5.81
CA PRO A 122 -13.18 18.94 5.10
C PRO A 122 -11.86 18.72 4.34
N TYR A 123 -11.11 17.67 4.65
CA TYR A 123 -9.82 17.37 4.02
C TYR A 123 -9.94 16.38 2.87
N PHE A 124 -11.10 15.74 2.68
CA PHE A 124 -11.28 14.70 1.65
C PHE A 124 -12.02 15.22 0.41
N ARG A 125 -11.68 14.66 -0.75
CA ARG A 125 -12.57 14.66 -1.92
C ARG A 125 -13.43 13.40 -1.90
N ARG A 126 -14.75 13.57 -1.92
CA ARG A 126 -15.75 12.52 -1.77
C ARG A 126 -16.74 12.52 -2.92
N HIS A 127 -17.48 11.42 -3.06
CA HIS A 127 -18.44 11.22 -4.16
C HIS A 127 -19.56 12.27 -4.15
N GLY A 128 -20.19 12.47 -5.31
CA GLY A 128 -21.27 13.46 -5.47
C GLY A 128 -20.79 14.91 -5.51
N GLY A 129 -19.57 15.17 -5.99
CA GLY A 129 -19.00 16.52 -6.08
C GLY A 129 -18.59 17.13 -4.73
N ARG A 130 -18.58 16.34 -3.65
CA ARG A 130 -18.23 16.79 -2.30
C ARG A 130 -16.71 16.90 -2.14
N GLU A 131 -16.12 18.01 -2.56
CA GLU A 131 -14.72 18.34 -2.27
C GLU A 131 -14.65 19.22 -1.01
N GLY A 132 -13.96 18.74 0.03
CA GLY A 132 -13.77 19.52 1.24
C GLY A 132 -12.85 20.73 1.03
N PRO A 133 -13.07 21.85 1.74
CA PRO A 133 -12.32 23.08 1.54
C PRO A 133 -10.81 22.96 1.85
N MET A 134 -10.41 21.99 2.66
CA MET A 134 -9.02 21.74 3.04
C MET A 134 -8.35 20.65 2.19
N PHE A 135 -9.05 20.07 1.20
CA PHE A 135 -8.50 19.01 0.33
C PHE A 135 -7.25 19.45 -0.44
N ARG A 136 -7.14 20.76 -0.72
CA ARG A 136 -6.02 21.39 -1.46
C ARG A 136 -5.40 22.56 -0.70
N CYS A 137 -5.31 22.45 0.63
CA CYS A 137 -4.71 23.52 1.44
C CYS A 137 -3.18 23.64 1.27
N ASP A 138 -2.57 22.77 0.47
CA ASP A 138 -1.19 22.87 -0.05
C ASP A 138 -1.07 23.81 -1.26
N GLU A 139 -2.19 24.32 -1.78
CA GLU A 139 -2.26 25.21 -2.95
C GLU A 139 -1.62 24.63 -4.23
N ALA A 140 -1.43 23.31 -4.29
CA ALA A 140 -0.76 22.67 -5.41
C ALA A 140 -1.60 22.71 -6.70
N SER A 141 -0.97 23.14 -7.79
CA SER A 141 -1.62 23.38 -9.09
C SER A 141 -2.19 22.13 -9.76
N HIS A 142 -1.75 20.93 -9.38
CA HIS A 142 -2.21 19.68 -9.99
C HIS A 142 -3.61 19.25 -9.57
N GLY A 143 -4.18 19.82 -8.50
CA GLY A 143 -5.56 19.55 -8.09
C GLY A 143 -5.86 18.09 -7.71
N ARG A 144 -4.84 17.32 -7.35
CA ARG A 144 -4.97 15.89 -6.95
C ARG A 144 -4.99 15.68 -5.44
N GLY A 145 -5.14 16.78 -4.69
CA GLY A 145 -5.02 16.85 -3.24
C GLY A 145 -3.56 16.83 -2.80
N ARG A 146 -3.35 16.97 -1.51
CA ARG A 146 -2.06 16.99 -0.84
C ARG A 146 -1.26 15.72 -1.05
N PHE A 147 0.04 15.82 -1.26
CA PHE A 147 0.94 14.67 -1.45
C PHE A 147 1.90 14.52 -0.26
N ARG A 148 2.16 13.27 0.14
CA ARG A 148 3.35 12.93 0.92
C ARG A 148 4.57 13.10 0.04
N VAL A 149 5.74 13.23 0.65
CA VAL A 149 7.02 13.30 -0.06
C VAL A 149 7.22 12.07 -0.97
N THR A 150 6.76 10.89 -0.54
CA THR A 150 6.87 9.67 -1.37
C THR A 150 6.06 9.73 -2.67
N GLU A 151 4.91 10.43 -2.71
CA GLU A 151 4.17 10.61 -3.97
C GLU A 151 4.93 11.51 -4.95
N HIS A 152 5.71 12.48 -4.46
CA HIS A 152 6.59 13.27 -5.32
C HIS A 152 7.71 12.41 -5.92
N ALA A 153 8.31 11.51 -5.13
CA ALA A 153 9.32 10.56 -5.61
C ALA A 153 8.72 9.60 -6.67
N GLN A 154 7.56 9.01 -6.40
CA GLN A 154 6.82 8.20 -7.38
C GLN A 154 6.57 8.97 -8.70
N ALA A 155 6.15 10.24 -8.60
CA ALA A 155 5.91 11.06 -9.79
C ALA A 155 7.19 11.37 -10.57
N ALA A 156 8.32 11.60 -9.89
CA ALA A 156 9.63 11.81 -10.51
C ALA A 156 10.10 10.57 -11.29
N MET A 157 9.74 9.37 -10.82
CA MET A 157 9.95 8.11 -11.54
C MET A 157 9.00 7.89 -12.72
N GLY A 158 8.02 8.78 -12.94
CA GLY A 158 7.05 8.70 -14.04
C GLY A 158 5.71 8.06 -13.67
N CYS A 159 5.46 7.75 -12.39
CA CYS A 159 4.13 7.32 -11.95
C CYS A 159 3.14 8.49 -11.93
N LYS A 160 1.85 8.19 -11.75
CA LYS A 160 0.78 9.19 -11.66
C LYS A 160 0.00 9.06 -10.35
N PRO A 161 0.62 9.39 -9.21
CA PRO A 161 -0.05 9.25 -7.92
C PRO A 161 -1.25 10.16 -7.75
N TYR A 162 -2.08 9.80 -6.78
CA TYR A 162 -3.17 10.61 -6.26
C TYR A 162 -3.07 10.66 -4.74
N SER A 163 -3.61 11.73 -4.15
CA SER A 163 -3.59 11.90 -2.71
C SER A 163 -4.38 10.81 -2.00
N ASN A 164 -3.90 10.39 -0.83
CA ASN A 164 -4.65 9.55 0.10
C ASN A 164 -5.90 10.26 0.67
N PHE A 165 -6.08 11.56 0.41
CA PHE A 165 -7.33 12.27 0.67
C PHE A 165 -8.39 12.14 -0.46
N ASN A 166 -8.04 11.52 -1.60
CA ASN A 166 -8.96 11.37 -2.72
C ASN A 166 -9.74 10.04 -2.63
N LEU A 167 -11.07 10.14 -2.49
CA LEU A 167 -11.98 8.99 -2.36
C LEU A 167 -12.86 8.77 -3.60
N VAL A 168 -12.51 9.38 -4.74
CA VAL A 168 -13.35 9.45 -5.94
C VAL A 168 -12.61 8.94 -7.17
N GLY A 169 -13.37 8.28 -8.05
CA GLY A 169 -12.94 7.88 -9.39
C GLY A 169 -12.05 6.65 -9.39
N ALA A 170 -11.44 6.36 -10.54
CA ALA A 170 -10.52 5.24 -10.71
C ALA A 170 -9.24 5.34 -9.86
N ALA A 171 -8.98 6.52 -9.26
CA ALA A 171 -7.83 6.80 -8.40
C ALA A 171 -8.22 6.97 -6.91
N GLN A 172 -9.26 6.27 -6.45
CA GLN A 172 -9.71 6.30 -5.05
C GLN A 172 -8.78 5.53 -4.10
N VAL A 173 -7.56 6.03 -3.90
CA VAL A 173 -6.56 5.38 -3.02
C VAL A 173 -6.81 5.66 -1.53
N GLY A 174 -7.58 6.69 -1.19
CA GLY A 174 -7.77 7.10 0.19
C GLY A 174 -8.55 6.09 1.05
N LYS A 175 -9.57 5.43 0.48
CA LYS A 175 -10.28 4.37 1.23
C LYS A 175 -9.37 3.16 1.49
N SER A 176 -8.56 2.78 0.50
CA SER A 176 -7.58 1.70 0.66
C SER A 176 -6.60 2.03 1.77
N SER A 177 -6.12 3.27 1.80
CA SER A 177 -5.21 3.78 2.83
C SER A 177 -5.85 3.72 4.23
N LEU A 178 -7.02 4.32 4.42
CA LEU A 178 -7.70 4.34 5.73
C LEU A 178 -8.01 2.95 6.26
N THR A 179 -8.52 2.05 5.41
CA THR A 179 -8.81 0.66 5.83
C THR A 179 -7.54 -0.15 6.11
N GLY A 180 -6.44 0.14 5.41
CA GLY A 180 -5.12 -0.40 5.69
C GLY A 180 -4.58 0.07 7.04
N MET A 181 -4.69 1.35 7.36
CA MET A 181 -4.29 1.90 8.67
C MET A 181 -5.03 1.23 9.82
N ARG A 182 -6.33 0.95 9.66
CA ARG A 182 -7.10 0.17 10.65
C ARG A 182 -6.54 -1.24 10.83
N LEU A 183 -6.20 -1.93 9.74
CA LEU A 183 -5.58 -3.25 9.80
C LEU A 183 -4.23 -3.20 10.51
N LEU A 184 -3.37 -2.22 10.18
CA LEU A 184 -2.06 -2.06 10.80
C LEU A 184 -2.17 -1.74 12.30
N ASN A 185 -3.13 -0.90 12.71
CA ASN A 185 -3.41 -0.61 14.12
C ASN A 185 -3.79 -1.87 14.92
N ARG A 186 -4.58 -2.75 14.30
CA ARG A 186 -5.10 -3.98 14.91
C ARG A 186 -4.13 -5.17 14.78
N LEU A 187 -3.04 -5.03 14.03
CA LEU A 187 -2.06 -6.10 13.84
C LEU A 187 -1.24 -6.28 15.13
N ASN A 188 -1.74 -7.13 16.02
CA ASN A 188 -1.14 -7.40 17.31
C ASN A 188 -0.08 -8.53 17.23
N ARG A 189 0.92 -8.38 16.35
CA ARG A 189 2.05 -9.31 16.18
C ARG A 189 3.36 -8.54 16.20
N PRO A 190 4.49 -9.11 16.67
CA PRO A 190 5.83 -8.55 16.45
C PRO A 190 6.19 -8.54 14.95
N ALA A 191 5.73 -7.52 14.23
CA ALA A 191 6.11 -7.21 12.86
C ALA A 191 6.48 -5.72 12.77
N SER A 192 7.52 -5.41 12.00
CA SER A 192 7.94 -4.02 11.75
C SER A 192 7.20 -3.47 10.55
N VAL A 193 6.56 -2.31 10.66
CA VAL A 193 6.02 -1.57 9.50
C VAL A 193 7.04 -0.52 9.07
N TRP A 194 7.86 -0.84 8.07
CA TRP A 194 8.86 0.10 7.57
C TRP A 194 8.20 1.22 6.72
N PRO A 195 8.67 2.47 6.82
CA PRO A 195 9.74 2.98 7.70
C PRO A 195 9.23 3.56 9.03
N ILE A 196 7.95 3.36 9.38
CA ILE A 196 7.36 3.87 10.63
C ILE A 196 8.06 3.26 11.85
N ASP A 197 8.33 1.96 11.75
CA ASP A 197 9.10 1.17 12.71
C ASP A 197 10.52 0.95 12.21
N GLU A 198 11.46 0.84 13.15
CA GLU A 198 12.77 0.25 12.86
C GLU A 198 12.58 -1.21 12.45
N VAL A 199 13.34 -1.64 11.44
CA VAL A 199 13.30 -3.01 10.95
C VAL A 199 13.97 -3.92 11.97
N SER A 200 13.18 -4.79 12.60
CA SER A 200 13.66 -5.80 13.55
C SER A 200 14.54 -6.84 12.85
N GLU A 201 15.50 -7.41 13.57
CA GLU A 201 16.35 -8.51 13.10
C GLU A 201 15.54 -9.79 12.84
N SER A 202 14.39 -9.96 13.51
CA SER A 202 13.48 -11.10 13.37
C SER A 202 12.03 -10.68 13.21
N GLY A 203 11.19 -11.58 12.72
CA GLY A 203 9.74 -11.37 12.55
C GLY A 203 9.40 -10.58 11.28
N PRO A 204 8.14 -10.61 10.80
CA PRO A 204 7.82 -10.08 9.48
C PRO A 204 8.10 -8.58 9.34
N VAL A 205 8.42 -8.16 8.12
CA VAL A 205 8.54 -6.74 7.75
C VAL A 205 7.44 -6.40 6.78
N ILE A 206 6.69 -5.34 7.05
CA ILE A 206 5.61 -4.85 6.22
C ILE A 206 6.07 -3.53 5.60
N VAL A 207 5.86 -3.39 4.30
CA VAL A 207 6.14 -2.18 3.53
C VAL A 207 4.92 -1.75 2.73
N GLU A 208 4.73 -0.44 2.57
CA GLU A 208 3.86 0.08 1.53
C GLU A 208 4.50 -0.19 0.16
N ILE A 209 3.72 -0.69 -0.80
CA ILE A 209 4.14 -0.81 -2.20
C ILE A 209 3.19 -0.04 -3.10
N TYR A 210 3.67 0.25 -4.32
CA TYR A 210 2.83 0.68 -5.42
C TYR A 210 3.04 -0.29 -6.58
N THR A 211 2.04 -1.11 -6.90
CA THR A 211 2.14 -2.17 -7.92
C THR A 211 2.60 -1.68 -9.31
N ALA A 212 2.37 -0.39 -9.62
CA ALA A 212 2.90 0.24 -10.82
C ALA A 212 4.44 0.22 -10.89
N LEU A 213 5.16 0.34 -9.77
CA LEU A 213 6.62 0.27 -9.73
C LEU A 213 7.13 -1.12 -10.13
N ALA A 214 6.48 -2.19 -9.66
CA ALA A 214 6.81 -3.55 -10.07
C ALA A 214 6.60 -3.76 -11.59
N SER A 215 5.51 -3.21 -12.12
CA SER A 215 5.20 -3.25 -13.56
C SER A 215 6.24 -2.47 -14.39
N MET A 216 6.67 -1.31 -13.91
CA MET A 216 7.71 -0.51 -14.55
C MET A 216 9.08 -1.19 -14.51
N ALA A 217 9.43 -1.80 -13.38
CA ALA A 217 10.65 -2.60 -13.25
C ALA A 217 10.66 -3.83 -14.18
N ALA A 218 9.48 -4.31 -14.60
CA ALA A 218 9.30 -5.35 -15.61
C ALA A 218 9.31 -4.80 -17.06
N GLY A 219 9.69 -3.54 -17.27
CA GLY A 219 9.82 -2.92 -18.60
C GLY A 219 8.50 -2.40 -19.19
N ARG A 220 7.44 -2.31 -18.39
CA ARG A 220 6.14 -1.79 -18.85
C ARG A 220 6.03 -0.29 -18.58
N SER A 221 5.24 0.42 -19.38
CA SER A 221 4.93 1.83 -19.10
C SER A 221 3.91 1.94 -17.97
N ALA A 222 3.95 3.04 -17.20
CA ALA A 222 2.94 3.32 -16.17
C ALA A 222 1.50 3.32 -16.71
N SER A 223 1.31 3.73 -17.98
CA SER A 223 0.00 3.73 -18.66
C SER A 223 -0.49 2.34 -19.11
N ARG A 224 0.39 1.33 -19.12
CA ARG A 224 0.09 -0.07 -19.51
C ARG A 224 0.46 -1.05 -18.39
N SER A 225 0.39 -0.58 -17.14
CA SER A 225 0.83 -1.35 -15.99
C SER A 225 -0.02 -2.60 -15.77
N LYS A 226 -1.34 -2.52 -15.98
CA LYS A 226 -2.29 -3.63 -15.78
C LYS A 226 -2.06 -4.75 -16.80
N ILE A 227 -1.96 -5.97 -16.28
CA ILE A 227 -1.83 -7.22 -17.05
C ILE A 227 -3.12 -8.01 -16.92
N ARG A 228 -3.61 -8.59 -18.02
CA ARG A 228 -4.92 -9.29 -18.05
C ARG A 228 -4.88 -10.68 -18.69
N ASN A 229 -3.69 -11.16 -19.02
CA ASN A 229 -3.49 -12.51 -19.55
C ASN A 229 -2.15 -13.09 -19.07
N PHE A 230 -2.09 -14.42 -18.96
CA PHE A 230 -0.90 -15.10 -18.45
C PHE A 230 0.34 -14.95 -19.34
N LYS A 231 0.16 -14.78 -20.66
CA LYS A 231 1.29 -14.62 -21.58
C LYS A 231 2.07 -13.33 -21.28
N ASP A 232 1.36 -12.23 -21.13
CA ASP A 232 1.97 -10.94 -20.79
C ASP A 232 2.54 -10.92 -19.37
N LEU A 233 1.92 -11.68 -18.45
CA LEU A 233 2.43 -11.85 -17.09
C LEU A 233 3.76 -12.63 -17.09
N ASP A 234 3.84 -13.73 -17.83
CA ASP A 234 5.05 -14.54 -17.95
C ASP A 234 6.22 -13.71 -18.51
N VAL A 235 5.98 -12.89 -19.55
CA VAL A 235 6.98 -11.95 -20.08
C VAL A 235 7.45 -10.96 -19.00
N ALA A 236 6.53 -10.41 -18.21
CA ALA A 236 6.87 -9.46 -17.15
C ALA A 236 7.67 -10.12 -16.01
N LEU A 237 7.32 -11.36 -15.64
CA LEU A 237 8.05 -12.13 -14.63
C LEU A 237 9.46 -12.46 -15.09
N GLU A 238 9.63 -12.87 -16.35
CA GLU A 238 10.94 -13.15 -16.94
C GLU A 238 11.83 -11.89 -16.94
N ALA A 239 11.27 -10.70 -17.24
CA ALA A 239 11.99 -9.42 -17.14
C ALA A 239 12.45 -9.09 -15.70
N LEU A 240 11.73 -9.56 -14.69
CA LEU A 240 12.13 -9.49 -13.29
C LEU A 240 13.14 -10.58 -12.89
N GLY A 241 13.47 -11.52 -13.79
CA GLY A 241 14.30 -12.68 -13.47
C GLY A 241 13.58 -13.75 -12.66
N SER A 242 12.23 -13.73 -12.67
CA SER A 242 11.39 -14.71 -12.01
C SER A 242 10.91 -15.77 -13.01
N PRO A 243 10.89 -17.07 -12.65
CA PRO A 243 10.30 -18.10 -13.50
C PRO A 243 8.83 -17.80 -13.86
N PRO A 244 8.40 -18.13 -15.10
CA PRO A 244 7.03 -17.92 -15.56
C PRO A 244 6.05 -18.95 -14.97
N LEU A 245 4.76 -18.63 -14.94
CA LEU A 245 3.69 -19.54 -14.51
C LEU A 245 3.34 -20.57 -15.59
N ARG A 246 3.55 -20.25 -16.88
CA ARG A 246 3.24 -21.10 -18.04
C ARG A 246 1.77 -21.52 -18.12
N ARG A 247 0.88 -20.65 -17.66
CA ARG A 247 -0.58 -20.81 -17.78
C ARG A 247 -1.08 -20.12 -19.05
N LYS A 248 -2.30 -20.46 -19.46
CA LYS A 248 -2.96 -19.88 -20.64
C LYS A 248 -4.27 -19.20 -20.24
N GLY A 249 -4.70 -18.23 -21.04
CA GLY A 249 -5.99 -17.55 -20.88
C GLY A 249 -5.92 -16.24 -20.09
N PRO A 250 -7.09 -15.69 -19.73
CA PRO A 250 -7.18 -14.44 -18.97
C PRO A 250 -6.74 -14.63 -17.52
N ILE A 251 -6.30 -13.54 -16.91
CA ILE A 251 -6.10 -13.40 -15.47
C ILE A 251 -6.70 -12.07 -15.01
N ASP A 252 -7.26 -12.06 -13.81
CA ASP A 252 -7.72 -10.85 -13.14
C ASP A 252 -6.54 -9.90 -12.86
N ASP A 253 -6.74 -8.58 -13.00
CA ASP A 253 -5.61 -7.66 -12.91
C ASP A 253 -5.05 -7.55 -11.49
N HIS A 254 -5.89 -7.63 -10.45
CA HIS A 254 -5.44 -7.68 -9.06
C HIS A 254 -4.54 -8.90 -8.78
N ALA A 255 -4.95 -10.05 -9.31
CA ALA A 255 -4.17 -11.28 -9.19
C ALA A 255 -2.81 -11.17 -9.90
N SER A 256 -2.77 -10.57 -11.10
CA SER A 256 -1.53 -10.35 -11.84
C SER A 256 -0.60 -9.34 -11.16
N ASP A 257 -1.16 -8.27 -10.59
CA ASP A 257 -0.40 -7.22 -9.89
C ASP A 257 0.23 -7.78 -8.62
N ALA A 258 -0.51 -8.57 -7.83
CA ALA A 258 0.04 -9.26 -6.65
C ALA A 258 1.17 -10.23 -7.03
N LEU A 259 0.99 -11.08 -8.05
CA LEU A 259 2.03 -12.02 -8.50
C LEU A 259 3.31 -11.28 -8.93
N LEU A 260 3.16 -10.22 -9.71
CA LEU A 260 4.28 -9.44 -10.21
C LEU A 260 4.99 -8.68 -9.07
N ALA A 261 4.23 -8.10 -8.15
CA ALA A 261 4.77 -7.39 -6.99
C ALA A 261 5.51 -8.33 -6.03
N ALA A 262 5.03 -9.54 -5.79
CA ALA A 262 5.74 -10.53 -4.96
C ALA A 262 7.08 -10.92 -5.59
N ALA A 263 7.11 -11.15 -6.90
CA ALA A 263 8.35 -11.41 -7.65
C ALA A 263 9.30 -10.21 -7.65
N TRP A 264 8.75 -8.99 -7.76
CA TRP A 264 9.53 -7.75 -7.68
C TRP A 264 10.16 -7.56 -6.30
N LEU A 265 9.39 -7.71 -5.20
CA LEU A 265 9.91 -7.65 -3.84
C LEU A 265 11.07 -8.65 -3.65
N ARG A 266 10.90 -9.89 -4.11
CA ARG A 266 11.98 -10.91 -4.10
C ARG A 266 13.26 -10.43 -4.78
N LYS A 267 13.13 -9.73 -5.91
CA LYS A 267 14.27 -9.20 -6.66
C LYS A 267 14.94 -8.06 -5.91
N VAL A 268 14.15 -7.13 -5.37
CA VAL A 268 14.63 -5.80 -4.98
C VAL A 268 14.89 -5.62 -3.49
N ALA A 269 14.41 -6.53 -2.63
CA ALA A 269 14.62 -6.44 -1.18
C ALA A 269 16.10 -6.41 -0.76
N LYS A 270 17.00 -6.88 -1.62
CA LYS A 270 18.45 -6.84 -1.42
C LYS A 270 19.12 -5.51 -1.76
N PHE A 271 18.40 -4.56 -2.34
CA PHE A 271 18.95 -3.29 -2.79
C PHE A 271 18.86 -2.26 -1.66
N ASP A 272 20.00 -1.94 -1.05
CA ASP A 272 20.10 -1.06 0.12
C ASP A 272 19.56 0.35 -0.17
N GLU A 273 19.71 0.83 -1.40
CA GLU A 273 19.20 2.13 -1.84
C GLU A 273 17.67 2.26 -1.73
N LEU A 274 16.93 1.14 -1.77
CA LEU A 274 15.47 1.15 -1.63
C LEU A 274 15.02 1.22 -0.16
N TRP A 275 15.90 0.84 0.77
CA TRP A 275 15.68 0.94 2.21
C TRP A 275 16.14 2.29 2.77
N HIS A 276 17.03 2.98 2.05
CA HIS A 276 17.58 4.29 2.42
C HIS A 276 17.43 5.34 1.31
N PRO A 277 16.20 5.61 0.82
CA PRO A 277 16.00 6.62 -0.21
C PRO A 277 16.42 8.01 0.31
N PRO A 278 17.16 8.83 -0.46
CA PRO A 278 17.75 10.08 0.04
C PRO A 278 16.75 11.09 0.61
N ALA A 279 15.52 11.09 0.10
CA ALA A 279 14.45 11.98 0.55
C ALA A 279 13.76 11.52 1.85
N LEU A 280 13.94 10.26 2.28
CA LEU A 280 13.33 9.72 3.49
C LEU A 280 14.13 10.12 4.73
N THR A 281 13.68 11.20 5.37
CA THR A 281 14.24 11.62 6.67
C THR A 281 13.57 10.88 7.83
N PRO A 282 14.18 10.84 9.03
CA PRO A 282 13.54 10.27 10.22
C PRO A 282 12.20 10.94 10.59
N ALA A 283 12.00 12.22 10.24
CA ALA A 283 10.73 12.90 10.44
C ALA A 283 9.65 12.36 9.50
N ILE A 284 9.96 12.27 8.19
CA ILE A 284 9.08 11.70 7.17
C ILE A 284 8.75 10.25 7.50
N ALA A 285 9.75 9.45 7.90
CA ALA A 285 9.57 8.06 8.29
C ALA A 285 8.51 7.89 9.39
N ARG A 286 8.50 8.77 10.40
CA ARG A 286 7.52 8.72 11.51
C ARG A 286 6.15 9.28 11.15
N THR A 287 6.06 10.25 10.23
CA THR A 287 4.79 10.92 9.91
C THR A 287 4.14 10.40 8.64
N GLU A 288 4.85 10.41 7.51
CA GLU A 288 4.30 10.04 6.20
C GLU A 288 4.63 8.59 5.80
N GLY A 289 5.63 7.97 6.41
CA GLY A 289 6.16 6.71 5.92
C GLY A 289 6.76 6.86 4.51
N TRP A 290 6.83 5.75 3.78
CA TRP A 290 7.40 5.73 2.43
C TRP A 290 6.87 4.57 1.62
N THR A 291 6.71 4.77 0.31
CA THR A 291 6.44 3.69 -0.63
C THR A 291 7.76 3.01 -0.98
N PHE A 292 7.90 1.74 -0.62
CA PHE A 292 9.11 0.99 -0.94
C PHE A 292 9.35 0.98 -2.45
N GLY A 293 10.60 1.25 -2.86
CA GLY A 293 10.98 1.36 -4.26
C GLY A 293 10.86 2.76 -4.88
N ALA A 294 10.29 3.74 -4.19
CA ALA A 294 10.29 5.13 -4.66
C ALA A 294 11.63 5.82 -4.33
N ILE A 295 12.29 6.39 -5.34
CA ILE A 295 13.59 7.10 -5.23
C ILE A 295 13.52 8.45 -5.94
#